data_AF-A0A6I5CNH5-F1
#
_entry.id   AF-A0A6I5CNH5-F1
#
_cell.length_a   1.000
_cell.length_b   1.000
_cell.length_c   1.000
_cell.angle_alpha   90.00
_cell.angle_beta   90.00
_cell.angle_gamma   90.00
#
_symmetry.space_group_name_H-M   'P 1'
#
loop_
_entity.id
_entity.type
_entity.pdbx_description
1 polymer ?
#
loop_
_entity_poly.entity_id
_entity_poly.type
_entity_poly.pdbx_seq_one_letter_code
_entity_poly.pdbx_strand_id
1 'polypeptide(L)'
;MSREEVKLPDLPVPTALDADEEAEKNLTTAPEVPVTPYTPSAVTPWSQDSGVATLTADTAPGTTVPVDDLPIAVGVPEGADPAAIDGDWKVDLAAPAASQDAGVSGMIMRVTPPADADPAAQVSIAVDTAGFADLYGTQAAARFGMVLLPNCVMDSPDSGDCAADGGTTTMSG
;
A
#
# COMPACT_ATOMS: atom_id res chain seq x y z
N MET A 1 52.69 -61.79 -9.46
CA MET A 1 51.50 -61.49 -10.29
C MET A 1 51.82 -60.24 -11.10
N SER A 2 52.10 -60.38 -12.40
CA SER A 2 52.37 -59.23 -13.28
C SER A 2 51.01 -58.70 -13.74
N ARG A 3 50.73 -57.43 -13.46
CA ARG A 3 49.51 -56.76 -13.94
C ARG A 3 49.77 -56.35 -15.38
N GLU A 4 49.15 -57.04 -16.34
CA GLU A 4 49.17 -56.62 -17.74
C GLU A 4 48.57 -55.22 -17.84
N GLU A 5 49.40 -54.28 -18.28
CA GLU A 5 49.03 -52.89 -18.47
C GLU A 5 48.22 -52.79 -19.77
N VAL A 6 46.95 -52.40 -19.67
CA VAL A 6 46.08 -52.16 -20.82
C VAL A 6 46.59 -50.91 -21.53
N LYS A 7 47.24 -51.08 -22.68
CA LYS A 7 47.64 -49.96 -23.54
C LYS A 7 46.42 -49.41 -24.27
N LEU A 8 45.96 -48.23 -23.84
CA LEU A 8 44.99 -47.47 -24.62
C LEU A 8 45.66 -46.95 -25.91
N PRO A 9 44.94 -46.97 -27.05
CA PRO A 9 45.39 -46.28 -28.25
C PRO A 9 45.58 -44.79 -27.96
N ASP A 10 46.64 -44.21 -28.51
CA ASP A 10 46.88 -42.77 -28.40
C ASP A 10 45.71 -41.98 -28.98
N LEU A 11 45.26 -40.96 -28.24
CA LEU A 11 44.24 -40.05 -28.72
C LEU A 11 44.76 -39.32 -29.97
N PRO A 12 43.94 -39.19 -31.02
CA PRO A 12 44.35 -38.41 -32.18
C PRO A 12 44.67 -36.99 -31.73
N VAL A 13 45.87 -36.53 -32.08
CA VAL A 13 46.31 -35.18 -31.75
C VAL A 13 45.44 -34.21 -32.54
N PRO A 14 44.69 -33.31 -31.87
CA PRO A 14 43.87 -32.35 -32.58
C PRO A 14 44.78 -31.42 -33.38
N THR A 15 44.47 -31.28 -34.67
CA THR A 15 45.09 -30.26 -35.51
C THR A 15 44.54 -28.90 -35.07
N ALA A 16 45.39 -28.06 -34.49
CA ALA A 16 45.02 -26.67 -34.23
C ALA A 16 44.81 -25.98 -35.58
N LEU A 17 43.60 -25.47 -35.81
CA LEU A 17 43.33 -24.57 -36.92
C LEU A 17 43.77 -23.17 -36.49
N ASP A 18 44.38 -22.44 -37.42
CA ASP A 18 44.69 -21.03 -37.20
C ASP A 18 43.40 -20.25 -36.92
N ALA A 19 43.54 -19.16 -36.16
CA ALA A 19 42.41 -18.28 -35.89
C ALA A 19 41.88 -17.72 -37.21
N ASP A 20 40.57 -17.84 -37.41
CA ASP A 20 39.89 -17.23 -38.55
C ASP A 20 40.03 -15.70 -38.44
N GLU A 21 40.81 -15.12 -39.34
CA GLU A 21 41.07 -13.68 -39.43
C GLU A 21 39.81 -12.91 -39.85
N GLU A 22 38.86 -13.56 -40.52
CA GLU A 22 37.60 -12.98 -40.99
C GLU A 22 36.47 -13.10 -39.95
N ALA A 23 36.67 -13.88 -38.89
CA ALA A 23 35.68 -14.00 -37.82
C ALA A 23 35.49 -12.66 -37.08
N GLU A 24 34.24 -12.32 -36.77
CA GLU A 24 33.88 -11.19 -35.92
C GLU A 24 34.42 -11.41 -34.49
N LYS A 25 35.62 -10.88 -34.25
CA LYS A 25 36.34 -10.97 -32.95
C LYS A 25 35.75 -10.01 -31.89
N ASN A 26 34.81 -9.16 -32.27
CA ASN A 26 34.19 -8.15 -31.42
C ASN A 26 32.77 -8.57 -31.04
N LEU A 27 32.64 -9.37 -29.97
CA LEU A 27 31.36 -9.49 -29.27
C LEU A 27 31.05 -8.16 -28.60
N THR A 28 30.39 -7.24 -29.31
CA THR A 28 29.97 -5.97 -28.74
C THR A 28 28.65 -6.21 -27.98
N THR A 29 28.67 -5.99 -26.67
CA THR A 29 27.43 -5.75 -25.93
C THR A 29 26.84 -4.44 -26.42
N ALA A 30 25.52 -4.41 -26.62
CA ALA A 30 24.82 -3.16 -26.90
C ALA A 30 25.18 -2.11 -25.83
N PRO A 31 25.26 -0.82 -26.20
CA PRO A 31 25.50 0.25 -25.23
C PRO A 31 24.52 0.13 -24.07
N GLU A 32 25.01 0.19 -22.83
CA GLU A 32 24.15 0.21 -21.66
C GLU A 32 23.22 1.42 -21.75
N VAL A 33 21.90 1.16 -21.69
CA VAL A 33 20.92 2.24 -21.56
C VAL A 33 20.97 2.69 -20.11
N PRO A 34 21.41 3.93 -19.81
CA PRO A 34 21.46 4.40 -18.43
C PRO A 34 20.05 4.40 -17.86
N VAL A 35 19.84 3.65 -16.78
CA VAL A 35 18.60 3.71 -16.01
C VAL A 35 18.64 4.99 -15.18
N THR A 36 17.73 5.92 -15.43
CA THR A 36 17.57 7.09 -14.54
C THR A 36 16.90 6.62 -13.24
N PRO A 37 17.57 6.75 -12.08
CA PRO A 37 16.98 6.35 -10.81
C PRO A 37 15.72 7.16 -10.55
N TYR A 38 14.68 6.48 -10.06
CA TYR A 38 13.46 7.14 -9.64
C TYR A 38 13.75 8.07 -8.45
N THR A 39 13.35 9.34 -8.56
CA THR A 39 13.48 10.32 -7.48
C THR A 39 12.09 10.59 -6.89
N PRO A 40 11.83 10.24 -5.62
CA PRO A 40 10.53 10.42 -5.01
C PRO A 40 10.26 11.91 -4.75
N SER A 41 9.04 12.38 -5.05
CA SER A 41 8.62 13.76 -4.84
C SER A 41 7.37 13.88 -3.96
N ALA A 42 6.51 12.87 -3.95
CA ALA A 42 5.34 12.77 -3.07
C ALA A 42 5.72 12.14 -1.72
N VAL A 43 6.58 12.83 -0.99
CA VAL A 43 7.13 12.38 0.31
C VAL A 43 6.58 13.16 1.50
N THR A 44 5.56 13.99 1.29
CA THR A 44 5.01 14.85 2.34
C THR A 44 4.05 14.04 3.21
N PRO A 45 4.35 13.80 4.50
CA PRO A 45 3.42 13.09 5.38
C PRO A 45 2.12 13.88 5.55
N TRP A 46 1.01 13.18 5.81
CA TRP A 46 -0.21 13.86 6.23
C TRP A 46 -0.02 14.50 7.61
N SER A 47 -0.78 15.55 7.88
CA SER A 47 -0.80 16.21 9.19
C SER A 47 -2.07 15.87 9.94
N GLN A 48 -2.02 16.00 11.27
CA GLN A 48 -3.23 15.94 12.08
C GLN A 48 -4.08 17.17 11.77
N ASP A 49 -5.32 16.95 11.38
CA ASP A 49 -6.31 18.01 11.23
C ASP A 49 -7.73 17.46 11.33
N SER A 50 -8.71 18.35 11.37
CA SER A 50 -10.14 18.02 11.32
C SER A 50 -10.83 18.82 10.23
N GLY A 51 -11.72 18.18 9.49
CA GLY A 51 -12.51 18.83 8.45
C GLY A 51 -13.93 18.31 8.38
N VAL A 52 -14.74 18.94 7.55
CA VAL A 52 -16.14 18.61 7.31
C VAL A 52 -16.38 18.38 5.82
N ALA A 53 -17.02 17.26 5.50
CA ALA A 53 -17.59 17.04 4.18
C ALA A 53 -19.11 17.12 4.27
N THR A 54 -19.70 18.06 3.55
CA THR A 54 -21.16 18.19 3.44
C THR A 54 -21.64 17.29 2.30
N LEU A 55 -22.44 16.28 2.64
CA LEU A 55 -23.19 15.49 1.68
C LEU A 55 -24.59 16.10 1.56
N THR A 56 -25.03 16.33 0.33
CA THR A 56 -26.40 16.78 0.05
C THR A 56 -27.22 15.67 -0.59
N ALA A 57 -28.55 15.76 -0.52
CA ALA A 57 -29.47 14.88 -1.25
C ALA A 57 -29.25 14.86 -2.77
N ASP A 58 -28.58 15.87 -3.34
CA ASP A 58 -28.21 15.94 -4.76
C ASP A 58 -26.86 15.25 -5.08
N THR A 59 -26.15 14.76 -4.06
CA THR A 59 -24.86 14.08 -4.24
C THR A 59 -25.09 12.76 -4.97
N ALA A 60 -24.45 12.59 -6.13
CA ALA A 60 -24.64 11.40 -6.94
C ALA A 60 -24.11 10.14 -6.22
N PRO A 61 -24.88 9.03 -6.18
CA PRO A 61 -24.37 7.75 -5.71
C PRO A 61 -23.11 7.33 -6.46
N GLY A 62 -22.13 6.78 -5.73
CA GLY A 62 -20.81 6.41 -6.26
C GLY A 62 -19.82 7.59 -6.36
N THR A 63 -20.20 8.79 -5.93
CA THR A 63 -19.30 9.96 -5.91
C THR A 63 -18.87 10.32 -4.49
N THR A 64 -17.71 10.96 -4.38
CA THR A 64 -17.10 11.40 -3.13
C THR A 64 -16.83 12.90 -3.16
N VAL A 65 -17.04 13.56 -2.03
CA VAL A 65 -16.77 14.97 -1.77
C VAL A 65 -15.53 15.05 -0.88
N PRO A 66 -14.52 15.88 -1.24
CA PRO A 66 -13.33 16.05 -0.40
C PRO A 66 -13.69 16.66 0.96
N VAL A 67 -12.99 16.23 2.00
CA VAL A 67 -13.08 16.78 3.35
C VAL A 67 -12.08 17.92 3.48
N ASP A 68 -12.53 19.15 3.24
CA ASP A 68 -11.68 20.36 3.28
C ASP A 68 -10.33 20.14 2.56
N ASP A 69 -9.21 20.31 3.27
CA ASP A 69 -7.83 20.12 2.82
C ASP A 69 -7.20 18.79 3.28
N LEU A 70 -7.98 17.90 3.90
CA LEU A 70 -7.54 16.57 4.29
C LEU A 70 -7.39 15.64 3.07
N PRO A 71 -6.47 14.66 3.11
CA PRO A 71 -6.34 13.62 2.09
C PRO A 71 -7.47 12.57 2.16
N ILE A 72 -8.69 12.99 2.48
CA ILE A 72 -9.85 12.13 2.73
C ILE A 72 -11.05 12.72 2.00
N ALA A 73 -11.86 11.87 1.40
CA ALA A 73 -13.14 12.23 0.81
C ALA A 73 -14.24 11.31 1.32
N VAL A 74 -15.42 11.88 1.56
CA VAL A 74 -16.61 11.16 2.03
C VAL A 74 -17.66 11.19 0.92
N GLY A 75 -18.36 10.09 0.69
CA GLY A 75 -19.26 9.96 -0.45
C GLY A 75 -20.48 9.10 -0.19
N VAL A 76 -21.35 9.08 -1.19
CA VAL A 76 -22.56 8.25 -1.21
C VAL A 76 -22.19 6.90 -1.83
N PRO A 77 -22.41 5.75 -1.15
CA PRO A 77 -22.19 4.44 -1.76
C PRO A 77 -23.05 4.21 -3.00
N GLU A 78 -22.57 3.38 -3.93
CA GLU A 78 -23.40 2.98 -5.06
C GLU A 78 -24.66 2.26 -4.58
N GLY A 79 -25.82 2.72 -5.05
CA GLY A 79 -27.13 2.15 -4.66
C GLY A 79 -27.66 2.61 -3.31
N ALA A 80 -26.97 3.51 -2.59
CA ALA A 80 -27.49 4.18 -1.40
C ALA A 80 -28.33 5.41 -1.76
N ASP A 81 -29.28 5.77 -0.88
CA ASP A 81 -30.07 6.98 -1.00
C ASP A 81 -29.30 8.17 -0.39
N PRO A 82 -28.90 9.18 -1.19
CA PRO A 82 -28.15 10.35 -0.69
C PRO A 82 -28.95 11.15 0.34
N ALA A 83 -30.29 11.15 0.26
CA ALA A 83 -31.12 11.87 1.24
C ALA A 83 -31.07 11.26 2.64
N ALA A 84 -30.71 9.98 2.76
CA ALA A 84 -30.58 9.28 4.05
C ALA A 84 -29.26 9.59 4.79
N ILE A 85 -28.27 10.15 4.08
CA ILE A 85 -26.95 10.50 4.60
C ILE A 85 -26.62 11.99 4.44
N ASP A 86 -27.65 12.79 4.17
CA ASP A 86 -27.59 14.25 4.05
C ASP A 86 -27.09 14.87 5.37
N GLY A 87 -26.17 15.82 5.23
CA GLY A 87 -25.64 16.59 6.35
C GLY A 87 -24.11 16.68 6.39
N ASP A 88 -23.63 17.25 7.49
CA ASP A 88 -22.21 17.52 7.72
C ASP A 88 -21.53 16.32 8.39
N TRP A 89 -20.64 15.67 7.65
CA TRP A 89 -19.82 14.58 8.14
C TRP A 89 -18.47 15.12 8.59
N LYS A 90 -18.22 15.07 9.90
CA LYS A 90 -16.95 15.52 10.46
C LYS A 90 -15.93 14.38 10.45
N VAL A 91 -14.72 14.68 10.01
CA VAL A 91 -13.59 13.74 10.05
C VAL A 91 -12.45 14.34 10.87
N ASP A 92 -11.98 13.60 11.86
CA ASP A 92 -10.78 13.93 12.63
C ASP A 92 -9.66 12.95 12.23
N LEU A 93 -8.59 13.45 11.62
CA LEU A 93 -7.43 12.67 11.18
C LEU A 93 -6.31 12.76 12.22
N ALA A 94 -5.80 11.63 12.70
CA ALA A 94 -4.71 11.57 13.65
C ALA A 94 -3.34 11.84 13.01
N ALA A 95 -2.40 12.34 13.82
CA ALA A 95 -1.01 12.53 13.40
C ALA A 95 -0.36 11.18 13.01
N PRO A 96 0.61 11.18 12.08
CA PRO A 96 1.37 9.97 11.73
C PRO A 96 2.02 9.27 12.93
N ALA A 97 2.44 10.03 13.95
CA ALA A 97 3.02 9.48 15.17
C ALA A 97 2.01 8.66 15.99
N ALA A 98 0.75 9.12 16.09
CA ALA A 98 -0.29 8.39 16.81
C ALA A 98 -0.62 7.05 16.15
N SER A 99 -0.61 6.98 14.81
CA SER A 99 -0.72 5.71 14.09
C SER A 99 0.43 4.76 14.42
N GLN A 100 1.67 5.27 14.47
CA GLN A 100 2.85 4.47 14.78
C GLN A 100 2.82 3.95 16.22
N ASP A 101 2.42 4.78 17.18
CA ASP A 101 2.27 4.41 18.58
C ASP A 101 1.19 3.32 18.77
N ALA A 102 0.13 3.37 17.97
CA ALA A 102 -0.91 2.34 17.93
C ALA A 102 -0.51 1.07 17.15
N GLY A 103 0.70 1.00 16.59
CA GLY A 103 1.17 -0.12 15.78
C GLY A 103 0.47 -0.25 14.42
N VAL A 104 -0.18 0.82 13.96
CA VAL A 104 -0.91 0.86 12.69
C VAL A 104 -0.02 1.46 11.61
N SER A 105 0.30 0.64 10.61
CA SER A 105 1.01 1.07 9.38
C SER A 105 0.06 1.80 8.42
N GLY A 106 -0.51 2.93 8.84
CA GLY A 106 -1.50 3.67 8.05
C GLY A 106 -2.07 4.91 8.76
N MET A 107 -3.18 5.43 8.24
CA MET A 107 -3.90 6.55 8.85
C MET A 107 -4.97 6.04 9.81
N ILE A 108 -5.07 6.70 10.96
CA ILE A 108 -6.19 6.54 11.88
C ILE A 108 -7.05 7.79 11.77
N MET A 109 -8.34 7.59 11.51
CA MET A 109 -9.32 8.68 11.42
C MET A 109 -10.58 8.32 12.19
N ARG A 110 -11.27 9.33 12.68
CA ARG A 110 -12.61 9.21 13.27
C ARG A 110 -13.60 9.95 12.38
N VAL A 111 -14.65 9.26 11.97
CA VAL A 111 -15.76 9.86 11.21
C VAL A 111 -16.94 10.01 12.16
N THR A 112 -17.44 11.22 12.31
CA THR A 112 -18.59 11.56 13.14
C THR A 112 -19.77 11.91 12.23
N PRO A 113 -20.86 11.12 12.27
CA PRO A 113 -22.05 11.41 11.49
C PRO A 113 -22.79 12.65 12.01
N PRO A 114 -23.62 13.31 11.17
CA PRO A 114 -24.50 14.38 11.63
C PRO A 114 -25.54 13.84 12.63
N ALA A 115 -26.04 14.70 13.51
CA ALA A 115 -26.90 14.29 14.63
C ALA A 115 -28.21 13.59 14.22
N ASP A 116 -28.71 13.92 13.03
CA ASP A 116 -29.95 13.37 12.47
C ASP A 116 -29.73 12.18 11.53
N ALA A 117 -28.47 11.73 11.35
CA ALA A 117 -28.17 10.57 10.51
C ALA A 117 -28.74 9.28 11.11
N ASP A 118 -29.25 8.41 10.24
CA ASP A 118 -29.65 7.06 10.64
C ASP A 118 -28.40 6.27 11.10
N PRO A 119 -28.43 5.62 12.29
CA PRO A 119 -27.31 4.82 12.78
C PRO A 119 -26.96 3.62 11.89
N ALA A 120 -27.86 3.18 11.00
CA ALA A 120 -27.62 2.14 10.01
C ALA A 120 -27.12 2.67 8.66
N ALA A 121 -26.99 3.99 8.50
CA ALA A 121 -26.55 4.59 7.27
C ALA A 121 -25.08 4.28 6.96
N GLN A 122 -24.78 4.12 5.68
CA GLN A 122 -23.45 3.79 5.19
C GLN A 122 -22.93 4.92 4.31
N VAL A 123 -21.66 5.26 4.49
CA VAL A 123 -20.94 6.24 3.66
C VAL A 123 -19.73 5.59 3.01
N SER A 124 -19.38 6.09 1.83
CA SER A 124 -18.12 5.75 1.17
C SER A 124 -17.02 6.64 1.72
N ILE A 125 -15.85 6.05 1.97
CA ILE A 125 -14.64 6.80 2.32
C ILE A 125 -13.61 6.53 1.24
N ALA A 126 -13.00 7.58 0.71
CA ALA A 126 -11.86 7.51 -0.17
C ALA A 126 -10.69 8.27 0.45
N VAL A 127 -9.47 7.80 0.17
CA VAL A 127 -8.23 8.40 0.66
C VAL A 127 -7.43 8.86 -0.54
N ASP A 128 -7.05 10.13 -0.57
CA ASP A 128 -6.14 10.65 -1.58
C ASP A 128 -4.68 10.46 -1.11
N THR A 129 -3.99 9.50 -1.73
CA THR A 129 -2.59 9.21 -1.42
C THR A 129 -1.60 10.04 -2.23
N ALA A 130 -2.04 10.92 -3.14
CA ALA A 130 -1.18 11.58 -4.10
C ALA A 130 -0.04 12.39 -3.46
N GLY A 131 -0.27 12.96 -2.28
CA GLY A 131 0.75 13.75 -1.55
C GLY A 131 1.86 12.93 -0.89
N PHE A 132 1.62 11.64 -0.62
CA PHE A 132 2.52 10.77 0.15
C PHE A 132 2.78 9.40 -0.50
N ALA A 133 2.37 9.21 -1.76
CA ALA A 133 2.50 7.93 -2.46
C ALA A 133 3.94 7.40 -2.47
N ASP A 134 4.93 8.30 -2.52
CA ASP A 134 6.33 7.90 -2.63
C ASP A 134 6.96 7.54 -1.30
N LEU A 135 6.33 7.87 -0.15
CA LEU A 135 6.77 7.39 1.17
C LEU A 135 6.65 5.87 1.29
N TYR A 136 5.62 5.30 0.67
CA TYR A 136 5.32 3.87 0.73
C TYR A 136 5.58 3.15 -0.60
N GLY A 137 5.90 3.92 -1.64
CA GLY A 137 6.10 3.47 -3.01
C GLY A 137 4.85 3.63 -3.88
N THR A 138 5.04 3.87 -5.18
CA THR A 138 3.98 4.22 -6.14
C THR A 138 2.84 3.21 -6.28
N GLN A 139 3.00 1.98 -5.76
CA GLN A 139 1.98 0.92 -5.75
C GLN A 139 1.40 0.65 -4.36
N ALA A 140 1.74 1.45 -3.34
CA ALA A 140 1.27 1.25 -1.97
C ALA A 140 -0.23 1.50 -1.84
N ALA A 141 -0.77 2.49 -2.56
CA ALA A 141 -2.19 2.82 -2.55
C ALA A 141 -3.08 1.61 -2.83
N ALA A 142 -2.69 0.76 -3.79
CA ALA A 142 -3.43 -0.46 -4.16
C ALA A 142 -3.39 -1.56 -3.08
N ARG A 143 -2.53 -1.42 -2.06
CA ARG A 143 -2.40 -2.37 -0.95
C ARG A 143 -3.04 -1.85 0.34
N PHE A 144 -3.43 -0.58 0.40
CA PHE A 144 -4.10 -0.05 1.57
C PHE A 144 -5.52 -0.61 1.63
N GLY A 145 -5.84 -1.25 2.75
CA GLY A 145 -7.20 -1.64 3.11
C GLY A 145 -7.72 -0.74 4.21
N MET A 146 -9.03 -0.48 4.21
CA MET A 146 -9.72 0.17 5.32
C MET A 146 -10.34 -0.89 6.22
N VAL A 147 -10.15 -0.72 7.53
CA VAL A 147 -10.76 -1.57 8.55
C VAL A 147 -11.49 -0.67 9.52
N LEU A 148 -12.76 -0.97 9.77
CA LEU A 148 -13.51 -0.30 10.83
C LEU A 148 -13.06 -0.86 12.17
N LEU A 149 -12.37 -0.03 12.95
CA LEU A 149 -11.94 -0.39 14.30
C LEU A 149 -13.05 -0.06 15.30
N PRO A 150 -13.30 -0.91 16.32
CA PRO A 150 -14.23 -0.59 17.38
C PRO A 150 -13.73 0.62 18.18
N ASN A 151 -14.67 1.39 18.75
CA ASN A 151 -14.36 2.62 19.50
C ASN A 151 -13.32 2.40 20.62
N CYS A 152 -13.20 1.19 21.16
CA CYS A 152 -12.22 0.88 22.21
C CYS A 152 -10.76 1.12 21.80
N VAL A 153 -10.42 1.10 20.50
CA VAL A 153 -9.03 1.32 20.05
C VAL A 153 -8.56 2.74 20.31
N MET A 154 -9.46 3.73 20.21
CA MET A 154 -9.10 5.13 20.50
C MET A 154 -9.19 5.46 21.99
N ASP A 155 -10.24 5.00 22.66
CA ASP A 155 -10.57 5.49 24.00
C ASP A 155 -9.93 4.65 25.12
N SER A 156 -9.66 3.36 24.90
CA SER A 156 -9.06 2.48 25.90
C SER A 156 -8.43 1.23 25.26
N PRO A 157 -7.26 1.36 24.58
CA PRO A 157 -6.62 0.28 23.86
C PRO A 157 -6.21 -0.90 24.76
N ASP A 158 -6.01 -0.67 26.06
CA ASP A 158 -5.61 -1.71 27.03
C ASP A 158 -6.79 -2.43 27.72
N SER A 159 -8.04 -2.22 27.26
CA SER A 159 -9.22 -2.78 27.95
C SER A 159 -10.33 -3.25 27.01
N GLY A 160 -11.16 -4.18 27.49
CA GLY A 160 -12.30 -4.73 26.74
C GLY A 160 -11.87 -5.57 25.53
N ASP A 161 -12.69 -5.58 24.49
CA ASP A 161 -12.44 -6.33 23.23
C ASP A 161 -11.19 -5.85 22.46
N CYS A 162 -10.58 -4.73 22.89
CA CYS A 162 -9.36 -4.16 22.32
C CYS A 162 -8.09 -4.50 23.10
N ALA A 163 -8.21 -5.07 24.31
CA ALA A 163 -7.04 -5.52 25.05
C ALA A 163 -6.31 -6.59 24.24
N ALA A 164 -4.98 -6.56 24.23
CA ALA A 164 -4.20 -7.68 23.72
C ALA A 164 -4.58 -8.91 24.55
N ASP A 165 -5.42 -9.79 23.98
CA ASP A 165 -5.56 -11.14 24.49
C ASP A 165 -4.13 -11.67 24.63
N GLY A 166 -3.73 -12.00 25.86
CA GLY A 166 -2.43 -12.58 26.19
C GLY A 166 -2.28 -13.98 25.60
N GLY A 167 -2.41 -14.09 24.27
CA GLY A 167 -2.59 -15.30 23.51
C GLY A 167 -1.74 -15.26 22.26
N THR A 168 -0.42 -15.20 22.43
CA THR A 168 0.49 -15.86 21.50
C THR A 168 0.08 -17.33 21.39
N THR A 169 -0.84 -17.66 20.48
CA THR A 169 -0.90 -19.02 19.95
C THR A 169 -0.08 -19.00 18.68
N THR A 170 1.22 -19.17 18.84
CA THR A 170 2.10 -19.61 17.76
C THR A 170 1.48 -20.85 17.15
N MET A 171 1.02 -20.76 15.90
CA MET A 171 0.74 -21.93 15.08
C MET A 171 2.08 -22.65 14.87
N SER A 172 2.34 -23.64 15.72
CA SER A 172 3.35 -24.66 15.57
C SER A 172 2.68 -25.97 15.95
N GLY A 173 2.41 -26.79 14.95
CA GLY A 173 1.74 -28.09 15.04
C GLY A 173 1.39 -28.59 13.66
#